data_AF-A0A836U5R8-F1
#
_entry.id   AF-A0A836U5R8-F1
#
_cell.length_a   1.000
_cell.length_b   1.000
_cell.length_c   1.000
_cell.angle_alpha   90.00
_cell.angle_beta   90.00
_cell.angle_gamma   90.00
#
_symmetry.space_group_name_H-M   'P 1'
#
loop_
_entity.id
_entity.type
_entity.pdbx_description
1 polymer ?
#
loop_
_entity_poly.entity_id
_entity_poly.type
_entity_poly.pdbx_seq_one_letter_code
_entity_poly.pdbx_strand_id
1 'polypeptide(L)'
;SPGVPDDIARRTVSIEYNDLDVLRQTVDGIGADQIAAIILEPVAGNMGLVLPNEGFLQGVRELCSETGIILIFDEVMTGFRVALGGAQERFGITPDLSTYSKVIGGGLPVGAFGGRADIMSQLAPSGPVYQAGTLSGNPLAMTAGLATVRHLQESNPYRKLEVLGARWVAGMTAATADAGVAAAITHCGSMLGMYFYPGPVTHYT
;
A
#
# COMPACT_ATOMS: atom_id res chain seq x y z
N SER A 1 4.99 -16.72 14.70
CA SER A 1 6.37 -16.42 14.30
C SER A 1 7.27 -16.59 15.52
N PRO A 2 8.46 -17.22 15.43
CA PRO A 2 9.37 -17.31 16.56
C PRO A 2 9.67 -15.94 17.17
N GLY A 3 9.58 -15.80 18.50
CA GLY A 3 9.88 -14.57 19.22
C GLY A 3 8.76 -13.51 19.27
N VAL A 4 7.57 -13.80 18.71
CA VAL A 4 6.39 -12.93 18.85
C VAL A 4 5.49 -13.49 19.96
N PRO A 5 5.20 -12.71 21.03
CA PRO A 5 4.27 -13.13 22.08
C PRO A 5 2.86 -13.43 21.54
N ASP A 6 2.25 -14.50 22.05
CA ASP A 6 0.92 -14.97 21.60
C ASP A 6 -0.19 -13.94 21.84
N ASP A 7 -0.09 -13.17 22.93
CA ASP A 7 -1.06 -12.13 23.30
C ASP A 7 -1.02 -10.93 22.35
N ILE A 8 0.13 -10.68 21.71
CA ILE A 8 0.26 -9.70 20.63
C ILE A 8 -0.26 -10.28 19.32
N ALA A 9 0.12 -11.52 18.99
CA ALA A 9 -0.30 -12.16 17.74
C ALA A 9 -1.84 -12.27 17.63
N ARG A 10 -2.54 -12.58 18.72
CA ARG A 10 -4.01 -12.69 18.77
C ARG A 10 -4.75 -11.37 18.54
N ARG A 11 -4.08 -10.22 18.61
CA ARG A 11 -4.68 -8.89 18.36
C ARG A 11 -4.69 -8.49 16.90
N THR A 12 -4.11 -9.32 16.03
CA THR A 12 -4.09 -9.10 14.59
C THR A 12 -4.86 -10.22 13.91
N VAL A 13 -5.79 -9.84 13.04
CA VAL A 13 -6.52 -10.77 12.19
C VAL A 13 -6.04 -10.59 10.76
N SER A 14 -5.67 -11.69 10.11
CA SER A 14 -5.25 -11.70 8.71
C SER A 14 -6.41 -12.17 7.85
N ILE A 15 -6.69 -11.39 6.81
CA ILE A 15 -7.74 -11.68 5.83
C ILE A 15 -7.07 -11.72 4.46
N GLU A 16 -7.60 -12.56 3.58
CA GLU A 16 -7.11 -12.69 2.22
C GLU A 16 -7.34 -11.38 1.44
N TYR A 17 -6.31 -10.92 0.75
CA TYR A 17 -6.41 -9.72 -0.08
C TYR A 17 -7.46 -9.93 -1.17
N ASN A 18 -8.17 -8.87 -1.56
CA ASN A 18 -9.30 -8.91 -2.50
C ASN A 18 -10.56 -9.68 -2.05
N ASP A 19 -10.61 -10.23 -0.83
CA ASP A 19 -11.83 -10.86 -0.29
C ASP A 19 -12.62 -9.91 0.61
N LEU A 20 -13.45 -9.07 -0.01
CA LEU A 20 -14.29 -8.10 0.70
C LEU A 20 -15.38 -8.79 1.54
N ASP A 21 -15.91 -9.92 1.08
CA ASP A 21 -16.99 -10.61 1.78
C ASP A 21 -16.48 -11.23 3.09
N VAL A 22 -15.31 -11.88 3.05
CA VAL A 22 -14.66 -12.39 4.26
C VAL A 22 -14.27 -11.24 5.20
N LEU A 23 -13.82 -10.09 4.67
CA LEU A 23 -13.56 -8.91 5.50
C LEU A 23 -14.82 -8.45 6.24
N ARG A 24 -15.95 -8.31 5.55
CA ARG A 24 -17.22 -7.91 6.17
C ARG A 24 -17.67 -8.91 7.23
N GLN A 25 -17.67 -10.21 6.89
CA GLN A 25 -18.01 -11.27 7.84
C GLN A 25 -17.11 -11.29 9.07
N THR A 26 -15.81 -10.99 8.89
CA THR A 26 -14.84 -10.93 9.99
C THR A 26 -15.12 -9.74 10.91
N VAL A 27 -15.39 -8.56 10.34
CA VAL A 27 -15.77 -7.37 11.12
C VAL A 27 -17.06 -7.61 11.90
N ASP A 28 -18.08 -8.20 11.26
CA ASP A 28 -19.35 -8.54 11.91
C ASP A 28 -19.17 -9.57 13.04
N GLY A 29 -18.34 -10.59 12.82
CA GLY A 29 -18.11 -11.65 13.79
C GLY A 29 -17.31 -11.22 15.02
N ILE A 30 -16.37 -10.28 14.86
CA ILE A 30 -15.55 -9.73 15.95
C ILE A 30 -16.30 -8.60 16.68
N GLY A 31 -17.10 -7.82 15.96
CA GLY A 31 -17.66 -6.57 16.41
C GLY A 31 -16.75 -5.39 16.04
N ALA A 32 -17.31 -4.43 15.30
CA ALA A 32 -16.58 -3.27 14.81
C ALA A 32 -15.95 -2.42 15.93
N ASP A 33 -16.57 -2.37 17.11
CA ASP A 33 -16.08 -1.66 18.30
C ASP A 33 -14.80 -2.27 18.89
N GLN A 34 -14.47 -3.51 18.51
CA GLN A 34 -13.23 -4.19 18.93
C GLN A 34 -12.11 -4.08 17.89
N ILE A 35 -12.36 -3.47 16.73
CA ILE A 35 -11.38 -3.34 15.65
C ILE A 35 -10.93 -1.88 15.54
N ALA A 36 -9.67 -1.63 15.85
CA ALA A 36 -9.12 -0.27 15.79
C ALA A 36 -8.89 0.22 14.35
N ALA A 37 -8.37 -0.65 13.48
CA ALA A 37 -7.98 -0.28 12.13
C ALA A 37 -7.98 -1.47 11.17
N ILE A 38 -8.18 -1.18 9.89
CA ILE A 38 -7.86 -2.06 8.76
C ILE A 38 -6.66 -1.46 8.04
N ILE A 39 -5.59 -2.22 7.92
CA ILE A 39 -4.35 -1.83 7.23
C ILE A 39 -4.11 -2.73 6.02
N LEU A 40 -3.80 -2.15 4.86
CA LEU A 40 -3.49 -2.90 3.64
C LEU A 40 -2.55 -2.13 2.71
N GLU A 41 -1.81 -2.87 1.88
CA GLU A 41 -1.13 -2.32 0.70
C GLU A 41 -2.19 -2.08 -0.39
N PRO A 42 -2.42 -0.84 -0.87
CA PRO A 42 -3.47 -0.58 -1.87
C PRO A 42 -3.23 -1.27 -3.21
N VAL A 43 -1.95 -1.53 -3.50
CA VAL A 43 -1.48 -2.47 -4.51
C VAL A 43 -0.48 -3.37 -3.80
N ALA A 44 -0.81 -4.64 -3.63
CA ALA A 44 0.06 -5.55 -2.90
C ALA A 44 1.36 -5.78 -3.68
N GLY A 45 2.50 -5.59 -3.03
CA GLY A 45 3.83 -5.79 -3.61
C GLY A 45 4.65 -6.89 -2.94
N ASN A 46 4.35 -7.25 -1.70
CA ASN A 46 5.12 -8.26 -0.94
C ASN A 46 4.72 -9.72 -1.25
N MET A 47 3.61 -9.93 -1.94
CA MET A 47 3.17 -11.23 -2.48
C MET A 47 3.42 -11.33 -4.00
N GLY A 48 4.43 -10.59 -4.48
CA GLY A 48 4.49 -10.14 -5.87
C GLY A 48 3.47 -9.02 -6.13
N LEU A 49 3.31 -8.62 -7.39
CA LEU A 49 2.36 -7.57 -7.77
C LEU A 49 0.95 -8.14 -7.96
N VAL A 50 0.07 -7.84 -7.02
CA VAL A 50 -1.37 -8.13 -7.10
C VAL A 50 -2.15 -6.83 -7.07
N LEU A 51 -2.97 -6.60 -8.09
CA LEU A 51 -3.81 -5.41 -8.20
C LEU A 51 -5.08 -5.59 -7.33
N PRO A 52 -5.64 -4.50 -6.78
CA PRO A 52 -6.96 -4.57 -6.19
C PRO A 52 -7.99 -4.94 -7.27
N ASN A 53 -8.91 -5.84 -6.93
CA ASN A 53 -10.07 -6.13 -7.74
C ASN A 53 -10.96 -4.87 -7.84
N GLU A 54 -11.73 -4.80 -8.91
CA GLU A 54 -12.71 -3.71 -9.08
C GLU A 54 -13.65 -3.64 -7.87
N GLY A 55 -13.80 -2.45 -7.30
CA GLY A 55 -14.65 -2.22 -6.12
C GLY A 55 -14.05 -2.65 -4.78
N PHE A 56 -12.91 -3.35 -4.73
CA PHE A 56 -12.34 -3.82 -3.47
C PHE A 56 -11.98 -2.65 -2.54
N LEU A 57 -11.12 -1.72 -2.99
CA LEU A 57 -10.68 -0.59 -2.16
C LEU A 57 -11.84 0.35 -1.79
N GLN A 58 -12.81 0.52 -2.71
CA GLN A 58 -14.05 1.26 -2.47
C GLN A 58 -14.84 0.60 -1.34
N GLY A 59 -15.05 -0.72 -1.42
CA GLY A 59 -15.79 -1.48 -0.41
C GLY A 59 -15.12 -1.48 0.96
N VAL A 60 -13.78 -1.56 1.03
CA VAL A 60 -13.05 -1.41 2.29
C VAL A 60 -13.25 0.00 2.87
N ARG A 61 -13.15 1.05 2.04
CA ARG A 61 -13.39 2.43 2.49
C ARG A 61 -14.81 2.62 2.99
N GLU A 62 -15.81 2.12 2.28
CA GLU A 62 -17.22 2.18 2.69
C GLU A 62 -17.42 1.50 4.05
N LEU A 63 -16.91 0.27 4.20
CA LEU A 63 -16.96 -0.47 5.46
C LEU A 63 -16.36 0.32 6.62
N CYS A 64 -15.16 0.86 6.45
CA CYS A 64 -14.50 1.69 7.47
C CYS A 64 -15.31 2.95 7.82
N SER A 65 -15.94 3.59 6.82
CA SER A 65 -16.80 4.77 7.04
C SER A 65 -18.08 4.43 7.80
N GLU A 66 -18.71 3.28 7.50
CA GLU A 66 -19.93 2.79 8.16
C GLU A 66 -19.68 2.38 9.61
N THR A 67 -18.50 1.84 9.90
CA THR A 67 -18.17 1.23 11.19
C THR A 67 -17.34 2.13 12.11
N GLY A 68 -16.72 3.19 11.57
CA GLY A 68 -15.78 4.03 12.30
C GLY A 68 -14.38 3.42 12.45
N ILE A 69 -14.11 2.27 11.85
CA ILE A 69 -12.77 1.64 11.81
C ILE A 69 -11.82 2.51 11.00
N ILE A 70 -10.59 2.73 11.49
CA ILE A 70 -9.59 3.53 10.79
C ILE A 70 -9.06 2.76 9.58
N LEU A 71 -9.18 3.33 8.37
CA LEU A 71 -8.52 2.80 7.19
C LEU A 71 -7.08 3.33 7.09
N ILE A 72 -6.11 2.41 7.06
CA ILE A 72 -4.70 2.71 6.87
C ILE A 72 -4.23 2.16 5.53
N PHE A 73 -3.77 3.04 4.64
CA PHE A 73 -3.05 2.61 3.45
C PHE A 73 -1.56 2.52 3.73
N ASP A 74 -1.00 1.32 3.55
CA ASP A 74 0.44 1.15 3.50
C ASP A 74 0.97 1.52 2.12
N GLU A 75 1.35 2.79 1.98
CA GLU A 75 1.90 3.37 0.76
C GLU A 75 3.43 3.40 0.75
N VAL A 76 4.08 2.58 1.58
CA VAL A 76 5.55 2.46 1.63
C VAL A 76 6.11 2.04 0.27
N MET A 77 5.40 1.23 -0.52
CA MET A 77 5.80 0.85 -1.88
C MET A 77 5.13 1.69 -2.97
N THR A 78 3.84 1.98 -2.83
CA THR A 78 3.02 2.61 -3.87
C THR A 78 3.11 4.15 -3.87
N GLY A 79 3.42 4.76 -2.73
CA GLY A 79 3.51 6.20 -2.57
C GLY A 79 4.56 6.81 -3.49
N PHE A 80 4.18 7.87 -4.23
CA PHE A 80 5.00 8.54 -5.24
C PHE A 80 5.49 7.65 -6.40
N ARG A 81 5.06 6.38 -6.44
CA ARG A 81 5.51 5.35 -7.39
C ARG A 81 4.46 5.08 -8.46
N VAL A 82 3.23 4.76 -8.05
CA VAL A 82 2.13 4.39 -8.97
C VAL A 82 1.40 5.61 -9.54
N ALA A 83 1.49 6.75 -8.83
CA ALA A 83 1.11 8.10 -9.24
C ALA A 83 1.86 9.10 -8.33
N LEU A 84 1.74 10.40 -8.59
CA LEU A 84 2.36 11.43 -7.75
C LEU A 84 1.84 11.36 -6.32
N GLY A 85 0.52 11.33 -6.17
CA GLY A 85 -0.17 11.15 -4.91
C GLY A 85 -0.24 9.70 -4.43
N GLY A 86 0.42 8.74 -5.08
CA GLY A 86 0.35 7.33 -4.70
C GLY A 86 -0.93 6.62 -5.16
N ALA A 87 -1.23 5.48 -4.55
CA ALA A 87 -2.39 4.67 -4.88
C ALA A 87 -3.72 5.37 -4.53
N GLN A 88 -3.75 6.19 -3.48
CA GLN A 88 -4.90 7.04 -3.16
C GLN A 88 -5.33 7.93 -4.34
N GLU A 89 -4.39 8.57 -5.05
CA GLU A 89 -4.69 9.36 -6.25
C GLU A 89 -5.11 8.46 -7.40
N ARG A 90 -4.38 7.35 -7.61
CA ARG A 90 -4.62 6.42 -8.72
C ARG A 90 -6.01 5.78 -8.68
N PHE A 91 -6.49 5.42 -7.51
CA PHE A 91 -7.78 4.73 -7.32
C PHE A 91 -8.89 5.65 -6.80
N GLY A 92 -8.58 6.91 -6.48
CA GLY A 92 -9.56 7.87 -5.97
C GLY A 92 -10.09 7.52 -4.57
N ILE A 93 -9.26 6.91 -3.72
CA ILE A 93 -9.63 6.47 -2.37
C ILE A 93 -8.82 7.24 -1.34
N THR A 94 -9.50 7.90 -0.39
CA THR A 94 -8.86 8.61 0.71
C THR A 94 -8.89 7.75 1.98
N PRO A 95 -7.73 7.25 2.46
CA PRO A 95 -7.65 6.56 3.75
C PRO A 95 -7.69 7.56 4.91
N ASP A 96 -7.89 7.07 6.12
CA ASP A 96 -7.83 7.91 7.34
C ASP A 96 -6.38 8.23 7.71
N LEU A 97 -5.47 7.27 7.47
CA LEU A 97 -4.03 7.38 7.61
C LEU A 97 -3.31 6.72 6.43
N SER A 98 -2.12 7.20 6.10
CA SER A 98 -1.21 6.55 5.16
C SER A 98 0.19 6.43 5.76
N THR A 99 0.90 5.35 5.46
CA THR A 99 2.32 5.20 5.77
C THR A 99 3.17 5.36 4.50
N TYR A 100 4.37 5.90 4.65
CA TYR A 100 5.28 6.18 3.54
C TYR A 100 6.72 5.83 3.92
N SER A 101 7.49 5.40 2.93
CA SER A 101 8.94 5.21 3.01
C SER A 101 9.51 5.20 1.59
N LYS A 102 10.65 4.55 1.37
CA LYS A 102 11.29 4.34 0.06
C LYS A 102 11.50 5.66 -0.71
N VAL A 103 10.57 6.00 -1.60
CA VAL A 103 10.67 7.17 -2.50
C VAL A 103 10.81 8.47 -1.70
N ILE A 104 10.10 8.60 -0.57
CA ILE A 104 10.14 9.82 0.26
C ILE A 104 11.50 10.09 0.89
N GLY A 105 12.38 9.09 0.96
CA GLY A 105 13.73 9.24 1.49
C GLY A 105 14.78 9.57 0.44
N GLY A 106 14.44 9.51 -0.86
CA GLY A 106 15.42 9.73 -1.93
C GLY A 106 16.63 8.78 -1.85
N GLY A 107 16.44 7.56 -1.34
CA GLY A 107 17.51 6.59 -1.10
C GLY A 107 18.08 6.58 0.32
N LEU A 108 17.67 7.51 1.19
CA LEU A 108 18.03 7.52 2.60
C LEU A 108 16.94 6.91 3.50
N PRO A 109 17.28 6.45 4.72
CA PRO A 109 16.31 5.92 5.67
C PRO A 109 15.30 6.99 6.10
N VAL A 110 14.07 6.88 5.60
CA VAL A 110 12.93 7.73 5.99
C VAL A 110 11.67 6.89 6.04
N GLY A 111 10.93 7.01 7.14
CA GLY A 111 9.54 6.59 7.24
C GLY A 111 8.69 7.77 7.68
N ALA A 112 7.44 7.80 7.25
CA ALA A 112 6.46 8.78 7.69
C ALA A 112 5.08 8.12 7.78
N PHE A 113 4.22 8.66 8.61
CA PHE A 113 2.79 8.37 8.59
C PHE A 113 2.03 9.67 8.82
N GLY A 114 0.83 9.78 8.25
CA GLY A 114 0.03 10.98 8.31
C GLY A 114 -1.38 10.74 7.82
N GLY A 115 -2.28 11.68 8.08
CA GLY A 115 -3.68 11.58 7.65
C GLY A 115 -4.54 12.62 8.35
N ARG A 116 -5.76 12.24 8.73
CA ARG A 116 -6.73 13.16 9.34
C ARG A 116 -6.17 13.86 10.59
N ALA A 117 -6.43 15.16 10.69
CA ALA A 117 -5.88 16.01 11.74
C ALA A 117 -6.37 15.62 13.15
N ASP A 118 -7.61 15.16 13.29
CA ASP A 118 -8.16 14.70 14.57
C ASP A 118 -7.40 13.47 15.10
N ILE A 119 -7.05 12.53 14.22
CA ILE A 119 -6.22 11.36 14.58
C ILE A 119 -4.78 11.80 14.88
N MET A 120 -4.17 12.59 14.00
CA MET A 120 -2.78 13.03 14.17
C MET A 120 -2.57 13.91 15.41
N SER A 121 -3.60 14.62 15.86
CA SER A 121 -3.57 15.41 17.10
C SER A 121 -3.42 14.55 18.38
N GLN A 122 -3.64 13.24 18.30
CA GLN A 122 -3.44 12.31 19.41
C GLN A 122 -1.97 11.99 19.66
N LEU A 123 -1.06 12.29 18.72
CA LEU A 123 0.37 12.05 18.89
C LEU A 123 0.99 13.05 19.86
N ALA A 124 1.92 12.57 20.69
CA ALA A 124 2.77 13.42 21.50
C ALA A 124 3.58 14.39 20.61
N PRO A 125 3.77 15.66 21.01
CA PRO A 125 3.42 16.23 22.31
C PRO A 125 1.98 16.77 22.41
N SER A 126 1.19 16.74 21.33
CA SER A 126 -0.16 17.30 21.29
C SER A 126 -1.20 16.42 22.01
N GLY A 127 -1.01 15.11 21.97
CA GLY A 127 -1.90 14.14 22.58
C GLY A 127 -1.16 13.02 23.33
N PRO A 128 -1.92 12.02 23.82
CA PRO A 128 -1.39 11.02 24.75
C PRO A 128 -0.63 9.86 24.08
N VAL A 129 -0.68 9.72 22.75
CA VAL A 129 -0.06 8.60 22.03
C VAL A 129 1.42 8.91 21.79
N TYR A 130 2.30 8.22 22.51
CA TYR A 130 3.74 8.46 22.44
C TYR A 130 4.36 7.84 21.19
N GLN A 131 5.02 8.66 20.38
CA GLN A 131 5.91 8.25 19.31
C GLN A 131 7.10 9.22 19.27
N ALA A 132 8.31 8.69 19.20
CA ALA A 132 9.52 9.49 19.10
C ALA A 132 10.61 8.72 18.34
N GLY A 133 11.62 9.46 17.86
CA GLY A 133 12.84 8.86 17.33
C GLY A 133 13.93 9.90 17.15
N THR A 134 15.12 9.65 17.68
CA THR A 134 16.24 10.60 17.75
C THR A 134 16.65 11.18 16.40
N LEU A 135 16.56 10.38 15.33
CA LEU A 135 16.95 10.76 13.97
C LEU A 135 15.76 11.07 13.06
N SER A 136 14.54 11.08 13.62
CA SER A 136 13.33 11.40 12.87
C SER A 136 13.42 12.84 12.36
N GLY A 137 13.13 13.05 11.07
CA GLY A 137 13.18 14.38 10.46
C GLY A 137 14.59 14.97 10.32
N ASN A 138 15.65 14.14 10.33
CA ASN A 138 17.01 14.65 10.18
C ASN A 138 17.21 15.42 8.84
N PRO A 139 17.96 16.54 8.82
CA PRO A 139 18.05 17.41 7.65
C PRO A 139 18.57 16.75 6.38
N LEU A 140 19.47 15.76 6.49
CA LEU A 140 20.04 15.08 5.33
C LEU A 140 18.96 14.27 4.60
N ALA A 141 18.21 13.46 5.33
CA ALA A 141 17.14 12.64 4.78
C ALA A 141 15.98 13.51 4.27
N MET A 142 15.65 14.61 4.96
CA MET A 142 14.63 15.56 4.50
C MET A 142 15.05 16.28 3.21
N THR A 143 16.33 16.63 3.07
CA THR A 143 16.85 17.27 1.85
C THR A 143 16.77 16.32 0.65
N ALA A 144 17.21 15.07 0.82
CA ALA A 144 17.15 14.06 -0.23
C ALA A 144 15.69 13.75 -0.65
N GLY A 145 14.80 13.59 0.33
CA GLY A 145 13.38 13.37 0.11
C GLY A 145 12.70 14.52 -0.62
N LEU A 146 12.92 15.76 -0.17
CA LEU A 146 12.35 16.96 -0.78
C LEU A 146 12.84 17.14 -2.22
N ALA A 147 14.13 16.95 -2.47
CA ALA A 147 14.68 17.02 -3.83
C ALA A 147 14.06 15.95 -4.75
N THR A 148 13.86 14.73 -4.23
CA THR A 148 13.23 13.63 -4.97
C THR A 148 11.79 13.95 -5.32
N VAL A 149 10.98 14.38 -4.35
CA VAL A 149 9.56 14.71 -4.58
C VAL A 149 9.42 15.89 -5.54
N ARG A 150 10.23 16.95 -5.39
CA ARG A 150 10.24 18.08 -6.34
C ARG A 150 10.56 17.64 -7.75
N HIS A 151 11.58 16.79 -7.92
CA HIS A 151 11.91 16.25 -9.23
C HIS A 151 10.76 15.45 -9.83
N LEU A 152 10.04 14.64 -9.04
CA LEU A 152 8.86 13.90 -9.50
C LEU A 152 7.71 14.83 -9.90
N GLN A 153 7.49 15.92 -9.15
CA GLN A 153 6.50 16.96 -9.48
C GLN A 153 6.83 17.66 -10.80
N GLU A 154 8.09 18.04 -11.00
CA GLU A 154 8.55 18.77 -12.19
C GLU A 154 8.61 17.88 -13.44
N SER A 155 9.15 16.66 -13.31
CA SER A 155 9.34 15.74 -14.44
C SER A 155 8.09 14.95 -14.81
N ASN A 156 7.15 14.78 -13.87
CA ASN A 156 5.90 14.02 -14.02
C ASN A 156 6.08 12.72 -14.84
N PRO A 157 6.88 11.75 -14.36
CA PRO A 157 7.30 10.61 -15.17
C PRO A 157 6.22 9.54 -15.34
N TYR A 158 5.08 9.66 -14.64
CA TYR A 158 4.12 8.57 -14.46
C TYR A 158 3.54 8.05 -15.78
N ARG A 159 3.23 8.92 -16.75
CA ARG A 159 2.77 8.48 -18.07
C ARG A 159 3.83 7.67 -18.81
N LYS A 160 5.10 8.08 -18.73
CA LYS A 160 6.22 7.35 -19.34
C LYS A 160 6.42 6.00 -18.66
N LEU A 161 6.35 5.95 -17.33
CA LEU A 161 6.45 4.72 -16.56
C LEU A 161 5.34 3.74 -16.91
N GLU A 162 4.11 4.22 -17.11
CA GLU A 162 2.97 3.40 -17.56
C GLU A 162 3.24 2.76 -18.93
N VAL A 163 3.75 3.54 -19.89
CA VAL A 163 4.09 3.03 -21.24
C VAL A 163 5.22 1.99 -21.17
N LEU A 164 6.24 2.23 -20.34
CA LEU A 164 7.35 1.30 -20.18
C LEU A 164 6.92 0.00 -19.48
N GLY A 165 6.04 0.08 -18.47
CA GLY A 165 5.44 -1.07 -17.81
C GLY A 165 4.64 -1.92 -18.80
N ALA A 166 3.76 -1.30 -19.59
CA ALA A 166 2.99 -1.98 -20.62
C ALA A 166 3.87 -2.66 -21.68
N ARG A 167 4.96 -1.97 -22.10
CA ARG A 167 5.94 -2.55 -23.02
C ARG A 167 6.64 -3.77 -22.43
N TRP A 168 7.00 -3.72 -21.14
CA TRP A 168 7.61 -4.85 -20.45
C TRP A 168 6.64 -6.05 -20.38
N VAL A 169 5.38 -5.82 -20.00
CA VAL A 169 4.35 -6.86 -19.96
C VAL A 169 4.18 -7.52 -21.33
N ALA A 170 4.06 -6.74 -22.41
CA ALA A 170 3.94 -7.27 -23.76
C ALA A 170 5.15 -8.12 -24.17
N GLY A 171 6.37 -7.66 -23.87
CA GLY A 171 7.60 -8.40 -24.17
C GLY A 171 7.72 -9.71 -23.40
N MET A 172 7.42 -9.71 -22.11
CA MET A 172 7.46 -10.91 -21.28
C MET A 172 6.35 -11.91 -21.65
N THR A 173 5.17 -11.41 -22.05
CA THR A 173 4.06 -12.25 -22.53
C THR A 173 4.45 -12.98 -23.82
N ALA A 174 5.07 -12.27 -24.77
CA ALA A 174 5.57 -12.90 -26.00
C ALA A 174 6.66 -13.94 -25.70
N ALA A 175 7.64 -13.60 -24.85
CA ALA A 175 8.74 -14.50 -24.53
C ALA A 175 8.27 -15.79 -23.81
N THR A 176 7.29 -15.68 -22.92
CA THR A 176 6.73 -16.85 -22.20
C THR A 176 5.89 -17.73 -23.12
N ALA A 177 5.12 -17.12 -24.04
CA ALA A 177 4.41 -17.84 -25.09
C ALA A 177 5.35 -18.61 -26.02
N ASP A 178 6.42 -17.98 -26.50
CA ASP A 178 7.43 -18.61 -27.37
C ASP A 178 8.12 -19.80 -26.67
N ALA A 179 8.29 -19.71 -25.35
CA ALA A 179 8.88 -20.77 -24.53
C ALA A 179 7.88 -21.87 -24.13
N GLY A 180 6.58 -21.72 -24.44
CA GLY A 180 5.54 -22.66 -24.00
C GLY A 180 5.32 -22.66 -22.49
N VAL A 181 5.64 -21.56 -21.81
CA VAL A 181 5.53 -21.41 -20.35
C VAL A 181 4.32 -20.56 -20.01
N ALA A 182 3.42 -21.11 -19.20
CA ALA A 182 2.28 -20.35 -18.69
C ALA A 182 2.74 -19.30 -17.66
N ALA A 183 2.35 -18.04 -17.86
CA ALA A 183 2.64 -16.97 -16.93
C ALA A 183 1.53 -15.92 -16.86
N ALA A 184 1.27 -15.40 -15.66
CA ALA A 184 0.45 -14.24 -15.42
C ALA A 184 1.35 -13.02 -15.23
N ILE A 185 1.16 -11.98 -16.03
CA ILE A 185 2.06 -10.84 -16.11
C ILE A 185 1.25 -9.55 -16.04
N THR A 186 1.63 -8.64 -15.14
CA THR A 186 0.89 -7.39 -14.93
C THR A 186 1.83 -6.25 -14.53
N HIS A 187 1.30 -5.02 -14.54
CA HIS A 187 2.00 -3.84 -14.08
C HIS A 187 1.05 -2.83 -13.43
N CYS A 188 1.62 -1.94 -12.60
CA CYS A 188 0.95 -0.75 -12.07
C CYS A 188 1.95 0.41 -12.09
N GLY A 189 1.87 1.27 -13.12
CA GLY A 189 2.94 2.23 -13.41
C GLY A 189 4.26 1.49 -13.62
N SER A 190 5.24 1.74 -12.74
CA SER A 190 6.55 1.06 -12.77
C SER A 190 6.68 -0.14 -11.82
N MET A 191 5.61 -0.54 -11.13
CA MET A 191 5.58 -1.83 -10.43
C MET A 191 5.27 -2.92 -11.47
N LEU A 192 6.04 -4.00 -11.45
CA LEU A 192 5.99 -5.07 -12.45
C LEU A 192 5.81 -6.41 -11.75
N GLY A 193 4.95 -7.28 -12.30
CA GLY A 193 4.65 -8.61 -11.76
C GLY A 193 4.69 -9.68 -12.82
N MET A 194 5.26 -10.83 -12.47
CA MET A 194 5.21 -12.04 -13.28
C MET A 194 5.15 -13.25 -12.36
N TYR A 195 4.22 -14.14 -12.65
CA TYR A 195 4.01 -15.40 -11.94
C TYR A 195 3.99 -16.53 -12.95
N PHE A 196 4.73 -17.61 -12.69
CA PHE A 196 4.68 -18.83 -13.50
C PHE A 196 3.44 -19.66 -13.11
N TYR A 197 2.28 -19.13 -13.47
CA TYR A 197 0.96 -19.65 -13.13
C TYR A 197 0.01 -19.41 -14.32
N PRO A 198 -0.85 -20.37 -14.68
CA PRO A 198 -1.71 -20.25 -15.86
C PRO A 198 -2.93 -19.33 -15.68
N GLY A 199 -3.29 -18.94 -14.44
CA GLY A 199 -4.49 -18.16 -14.14
C GLY A 199 -4.22 -16.72 -13.70
N PRO A 200 -5.27 -15.91 -13.51
CA PRO A 200 -5.13 -14.60 -12.89
C PRO A 200 -4.64 -14.75 -11.45
N VAL A 201 -3.75 -13.84 -11.02
CA VAL A 201 -3.28 -13.77 -9.63
C VAL A 201 -4.03 -12.64 -8.95
N THR A 202 -4.91 -13.00 -8.02
CA THR A 202 -5.79 -12.05 -7.30
C THR A 202 -5.55 -12.05 -5.80
N HIS A 203 -4.78 -13.01 -5.30
CA HIS A 203 -4.38 -13.17 -3.89
C HIS A 203 -3.07 -13.99 -3.83
N TYR A 204 -2.56 -14.22 -2.63
CA TYR A 204 -1.30 -14.94 -2.40
C TYR A 204 -1.39 -16.47 -2.59
N THR A 205 -2.60 -17.02 -2.46
CA THR A 205 -2.92 -18.45 -2.45
C THR A 205 -3.12 -19.07 -3.83
#